data_AF-A0A8T5T1X7-F1
#
_entry.id   AF-A0A8T5T1X7-F1
#
_cell.length_a   1.000
_cell.length_b   1.000
_cell.length_c   1.000
_cell.angle_alpha   90.00
_cell.angle_beta   90.00
_cell.angle_gamma   90.00
#
_symmetry.space_group_name_H-M   'P 1'
#
loop_
_entity.id
_entity.type
_entity.pdbx_description
1 polymer ?
#
loop_
_entity_poly.entity_id
_entity_poly.type
_entity_poly.pdbx_seq_one_letter_code
_entity_poly.pdbx_strand_id
1 'polypeptide(L)'
;MQLLENVLIHGSIFAGLYGGTIPLLDAFLNFFGIVMFDNFADLVILDILIVGTLTPGWVMIPGTEHMRDNEYKNFRLYHTKGHARALILLVILSLLFAAAVVFL
;
A
#
# COMPACT_ATOMS: atom_id res chain seq x y z
N MET A 1 -2.78 3.66 -16.12
CA MET A 1 -1.97 3.29 -17.30
C MET A 1 -0.48 3.48 -17.00
N GLN A 2 -0.05 4.69 -16.60
CA GLN A 2 1.34 5.00 -16.25
C GLN A 2 1.96 4.14 -15.13
N LEU A 3 1.18 3.80 -14.10
CA LEU A 3 1.61 2.89 -13.02
C LEU A 3 1.84 1.45 -13.51
N LEU A 4 1.02 0.99 -14.45
CA LEU A 4 1.14 -0.34 -15.04
C LEU A 4 2.36 -0.43 -15.97
N GLU A 5 2.61 0.62 -16.75
CA GLU A 5 3.78 0.73 -17.63
C GLU A 5 5.08 0.73 -16.85
N ASN A 6 5.18 1.51 -15.76
CA ASN A 6 6.38 1.56 -14.93
C ASN A 6 6.68 0.19 -14.29
N VAL A 7 5.65 -0.50 -13.83
CA VAL A 7 5.77 -1.84 -13.24
C VAL A 7 6.27 -2.88 -14.27
N LEU A 8 5.78 -2.82 -15.50
CA LEU A 8 6.25 -3.69 -16.59
C LEU A 8 7.68 -3.37 -17.04
N ILE A 9 8.07 -2.08 -17.03
CA ILE A 9 9.44 -1.64 -17.32
C ILE A 9 10.42 -2.07 -16.22
N HIS A 10 10.03 -1.96 -14.94
CA HIS A 10 10.84 -2.48 -13.84
C HIS A 10 10.96 -4.00 -13.87
N GLY A 11 9.87 -4.71 -14.22
CA GLY A 11 9.88 -6.16 -14.41
C GLY A 11 10.83 -6.63 -15.51
N SER A 12 10.88 -5.93 -16.64
CA SER A 12 11.79 -6.26 -17.76
C SER A 12 13.27 -5.97 -17.43
N ILE A 13 13.57 -4.92 -16.67
CA ILE A 13 14.93 -4.69 -16.12
C ILE A 13 15.32 -5.80 -15.12
N PHE A 14 14.39 -6.19 -14.25
CA PHE A 14 14.59 -7.29 -13.31
C PHE A 14 14.84 -8.63 -14.05
N ALA A 15 14.09 -8.93 -15.10
CA ALA A 15 14.27 -10.14 -15.91
C ALA A 15 15.65 -10.18 -16.60
N GLY A 16 16.15 -9.03 -17.05
CA GLY A 16 17.51 -8.90 -17.59
C GLY A 16 18.59 -9.22 -16.57
N LEU A 17 18.39 -8.88 -15.29
CA LEU A 17 19.30 -9.23 -14.20
C LEU A 17 19.29 -10.73 -13.85
N TYR A 18 18.16 -11.40 -14.07
CA TYR A 18 18.00 -12.85 -13.85
C TYR A 18 18.34 -13.71 -15.09
N GLY A 19 18.85 -13.14 -16.17
CA GLY A 19 19.21 -13.90 -17.37
C GLY A 19 18.01 -14.46 -18.14
N GLY A 20 16.82 -13.85 -17.99
CA GLY A 20 15.64 -14.15 -18.80
C GLY A 20 14.45 -14.77 -18.06
N THR A 21 14.60 -15.19 -16.80
CA THR A 21 13.50 -15.77 -16.00
C THR A 21 13.54 -15.31 -14.55
N ILE A 22 12.49 -14.64 -14.07
CA ILE A 22 12.38 -14.18 -12.68
C ILE A 22 11.70 -15.29 -11.85
N PRO A 23 12.24 -15.68 -10.68
CA PRO A 23 11.53 -16.55 -9.75
C PRO A 23 10.20 -15.94 -9.31
N LEU A 24 9.12 -16.74 -9.23
CA LEU A 24 7.79 -16.27 -8.83
C LEU A 24 7.79 -15.53 -7.48
N LEU A 25 8.59 -16.00 -6.53
CA LEU A 25 8.73 -15.35 -5.23
C LEU A 25 9.31 -13.94 -5.36
N ASP A 26 10.33 -13.74 -6.19
CA ASP A 26 10.96 -12.42 -6.37
C ASP A 26 10.03 -11.46 -7.11
N ALA A 27 9.30 -11.96 -8.12
CA ALA A 27 8.25 -11.19 -8.78
C ALA A 27 7.15 -10.80 -7.77
N PHE A 28 6.68 -11.73 -6.93
CA PHE A 28 5.71 -11.44 -5.88
C PHE A 28 6.23 -10.40 -4.89
N LEU A 29 7.44 -10.57 -4.35
CA LEU A 29 8.01 -9.66 -3.37
C LEU A 29 8.25 -8.27 -3.95
N ASN A 30 8.58 -8.15 -5.24
CA ASN A 30 8.71 -6.87 -5.91
C ASN A 30 7.38 -6.12 -5.96
N PHE A 31 6.34 -6.75 -6.51
CA PHE A 31 5.00 -6.16 -6.60
C PHE A 31 4.41 -5.87 -5.22
N PHE A 32 4.44 -6.87 -4.34
CA PHE A 32 3.92 -6.78 -2.98
C PHE A 32 4.65 -5.69 -2.20
N GLY A 33 5.99 -5.60 -2.32
CA GLY A 33 6.79 -4.60 -1.65
C GLY A 33 6.42 -3.17 -2.08
N ILE A 34 6.24 -2.93 -3.37
CA ILE A 34 5.82 -1.61 -3.89
C ILE A 34 4.46 -1.23 -3.33
N VAL A 35 3.44 -2.08 -3.46
CA VAL A 35 2.08 -1.75 -2.99
C VAL A 35 1.98 -1.69 -1.47
N MET A 36 2.78 -2.48 -0.76
CA MET A 36 2.81 -2.47 0.70
C MET A 36 3.52 -1.25 1.26
N PHE A 37 4.50 -0.69 0.56
CA PHE A 37 5.19 0.52 1.02
C PHE A 37 4.20 1.69 1.15
N ASP A 38 3.41 1.94 0.11
CA ASP A 38 2.40 2.99 0.12
C ASP A 38 1.30 2.69 1.16
N ASN A 39 0.82 1.43 1.22
CA ASN A 39 -0.19 1.00 2.18
C ASN A 39 0.30 1.13 3.64
N PHE A 40 1.58 0.90 3.89
CA PHE A 40 2.18 1.05 5.21
C PHE A 40 2.38 2.53 5.58
N ALA A 41 2.83 3.36 4.63
CA ALA A 41 2.97 4.79 4.84
C ALA A 41 1.61 5.44 5.17
N ASP A 42 0.56 5.08 4.43
CA ASP A 42 -0.82 5.52 4.67
C ASP A 42 -1.27 5.14 6.09
N LEU A 43 -1.17 3.86 6.45
CA LEU A 43 -1.59 3.40 7.78
C LEU A 43 -0.79 4.05 8.92
N VAL A 44 0.54 4.04 8.85
CA VAL A 44 1.39 4.43 9.98
C VAL A 44 1.55 5.94 10.07
N ILE A 45 1.85 6.60 8.95
CA ILE A 45 2.15 8.03 8.93
C ILE A 45 0.87 8.84 8.85
N LEU A 46 -0.02 8.54 7.90
CA LEU A 46 -1.25 9.32 7.72
C LEU A 46 -2.29 8.95 8.78
N ASP A 47 -2.78 7.72 8.80
CA ASP A 47 -3.94 7.34 9.61
C ASP A 47 -3.63 7.29 11.10
N ILE A 48 -2.53 6.62 11.48
CA ILE A 48 -2.14 6.46 12.88
C ILE A 48 -1.51 7.73 13.43
N LEU A 49 -0.43 8.23 12.82
CA LEU A 49 0.34 9.32 13.40
C LEU A 49 -0.33 10.68 13.19
N ILE A 50 -0.59 11.07 11.94
CA ILE A 50 -1.05 12.42 11.62
C ILE A 50 -2.52 12.62 11.96
N VAL A 51 -3.43 11.81 11.40
CA VAL A 51 -4.87 11.98 11.58
C VAL A 51 -5.27 11.58 12.99
N GLY A 52 -4.90 10.39 13.42
CA GLY A 52 -5.45 9.82 14.65
C GLY A 52 -4.62 9.98 15.91
N THR A 53 -3.37 10.42 15.85
CA THR A 53 -2.55 10.69 17.05
C THR A 53 -2.32 12.18 17.27
N LEU A 54 -1.76 12.88 16.30
CA LEU A 54 -1.45 14.31 16.43
C LEU A 54 -2.69 15.17 16.19
N THR A 55 -3.46 14.86 15.14
CA THR A 55 -4.65 15.58 14.70
C THR A 55 -4.40 17.10 14.64
N PRO A 56 -3.46 17.56 13.79
CA PRO A 56 -3.17 18.99 13.67
C PRO A 56 -4.34 19.73 13.00
N GLY A 57 -4.43 21.04 13.24
CA GLY A 57 -5.57 21.86 12.78
C GLY A 57 -5.84 21.81 11.27
N TRP A 58 -4.81 21.64 10.44
CA TRP A 58 -4.95 21.58 8.98
C TRP A 58 -5.52 20.25 8.46
N VAL A 59 -5.55 19.20 9.28
CA VAL A 59 -6.22 17.92 8.95
C VAL A 59 -7.71 17.96 9.33
N MET A 60 -8.06 18.80 10.32
CA MET A 60 -9.44 18.89 10.78
C MET A 60 -10.30 19.60 9.75
N ILE A 61 -11.49 19.05 9.53
CA ILE A 61 -12.48 19.63 8.63
C ILE A 61 -13.11 20.82 9.38
N PRO A 62 -13.20 22.01 8.78
CA PRO A 62 -13.83 23.14 9.43
C PRO A 62 -15.25 22.81 9.90
N GLY A 63 -15.55 23.07 11.17
CA GLY A 63 -16.83 22.74 11.81
C GLY A 63 -16.87 21.38 12.53
N THR A 64 -15.82 20.56 12.47
CA THR A 64 -15.72 19.27 13.18
C THR A 64 -14.70 19.30 14.32
N GLU A 65 -14.24 20.48 14.76
CA GLU A 65 -13.19 20.63 15.77
C GLU A 65 -13.58 20.01 17.12
N HIS A 66 -14.89 20.00 17.43
CA HIS A 66 -15.46 19.35 18.60
C HIS A 66 -15.32 17.81 18.58
N MET A 67 -14.98 17.23 17.42
CA MET A 67 -14.82 15.79 17.22
C MET A 67 -13.35 15.33 17.33
N ARG A 68 -12.44 16.24 17.69
CA ARG A 68 -10.99 16.00 17.71
C ARG A 68 -10.59 14.81 18.60
N ASP A 69 -11.19 14.71 19.78
CA ASP A 69 -10.78 13.75 20.81
C ASP A 69 -11.60 12.45 20.79
N ASN A 70 -12.58 12.34 19.88
CA ASN A 70 -13.32 11.10 19.62
C ASN A 70 -13.07 10.61 18.18
N GLU A 71 -13.75 11.14 17.17
CA GLU A 71 -13.78 10.56 15.82
C GLU A 71 -12.41 10.56 15.15
N TYR A 72 -11.66 11.66 15.24
CA TYR A 72 -10.31 11.70 14.69
C TYR A 72 -9.38 10.71 15.40
N LYS A 73 -9.46 10.56 16.74
CA LYS A 73 -8.64 9.57 17.47
C LYS A 73 -9.04 8.12 17.20
N ASN A 74 -10.33 7.87 17.03
CA ASN A 74 -10.90 6.56 16.72
C ASN A 74 -10.56 6.12 15.29
N PHE A 75 -10.26 7.07 14.41
CA PHE A 75 -9.84 6.83 13.03
C PHE A 75 -8.73 5.77 12.92
N ARG A 76 -7.73 5.81 13.81
CA ARG A 76 -6.62 4.83 13.84
C ARG A 76 -7.11 3.39 13.90
N LEU A 77 -8.05 3.10 14.79
CA LEU A 77 -8.56 1.75 15.00
C LEU A 77 -9.43 1.31 13.83
N TYR A 78 -10.22 2.23 13.26
CA TYR A 78 -11.06 1.93 12.11
C TYR A 78 -10.20 1.61 10.88
N HIS A 79 -9.24 2.48 10.56
CA HIS A 79 -8.35 2.30 9.42
C HIS A 79 -7.41 1.11 9.58
N THR A 80 -6.82 0.88 10.76
CA THR A 80 -5.98 -0.31 11.00
C THR A 80 -6.73 -1.60 10.68
N LYS A 81 -8.00 -1.72 11.07
CA LYS A 81 -8.85 -2.88 10.73
C LYS A 81 -9.13 -2.96 9.24
N GLY A 82 -9.32 -1.83 8.58
CA GLY A 82 -9.46 -1.73 7.12
C GLY A 82 -8.22 -2.24 6.39
N HIS A 83 -7.04 -1.71 6.72
CA HIS A 83 -5.76 -2.14 6.15
C HIS A 83 -5.47 -3.62 6.39
N ALA A 84 -5.80 -4.17 7.57
CA ALA A 84 -5.63 -5.59 7.85
C ALA A 84 -6.47 -6.47 6.90
N ARG A 85 -7.67 -6.04 6.54
CA ARG A 85 -8.52 -6.73 5.55
C ARG A 85 -8.00 -6.53 4.12
N ALA A 86 -7.58 -5.31 3.79
CA ALA A 86 -7.01 -4.98 2.48
C ALA A 86 -5.70 -5.73 2.20
N LEU A 87 -4.91 -6.03 3.23
CA LEU A 87 -3.68 -6.81 3.13
C LEU A 87 -3.91 -8.17 2.46
N ILE A 88 -5.02 -8.85 2.78
CA ILE A 88 -5.36 -10.14 2.17
C ILE A 88 -5.56 -9.96 0.65
N LEU A 89 -6.27 -8.91 0.25
CA LEU A 89 -6.48 -8.59 -1.17
C LEU A 89 -5.17 -8.20 -1.86
N LEU A 90 -4.29 -7.43 -1.19
CA LEU A 90 -2.98 -7.04 -1.74
C LEU A 90 -2.09 -8.25 -1.97
N VAL A 91 -2.07 -9.22 -1.06
CA VAL A 91 -1.33 -10.48 -1.25
C VAL A 91 -1.85 -11.23 -2.47
N ILE A 92 -3.17 -11.40 -2.58
CA ILE A 92 -3.80 -12.11 -3.71
C ILE A 92 -3.49 -11.41 -5.04
N LEU A 93 -3.70 -10.10 -5.12
CA LEU A 93 -3.42 -9.33 -6.34
C LEU A 93 -1.93 -9.36 -6.70
N SER A 94 -1.03 -9.23 -5.72
CA SER A 94 0.41 -9.29 -5.97
C SER A 94 0.84 -10.66 -6.50
N LEU A 95 0.24 -11.75 -6.01
CA LEU A 95 0.47 -13.10 -6.55
C LEU A 95 -0.04 -13.23 -7.99
N LEU A 96 -1.22 -12.69 -8.30
CA LEU A 96 -1.77 -12.72 -9.66
C LEU A 96 -0.88 -11.94 -10.64
N PHE A 97 -0.39 -10.76 -10.26
CA PHE A 97 0.54 -10.00 -11.10
C PHE A 97 1.89 -10.68 -11.25
N ALA A 98 2.44 -11.25 -10.17
CA ALA A 98 3.67 -12.03 -10.24
C ALA A 98 3.54 -13.22 -11.19
N ALA A 99 2.42 -13.95 -11.12
CA ALA A 99 2.13 -15.04 -12.04
C ALA A 99 2.03 -14.55 -13.49
N ALA A 100 1.37 -13.40 -13.74
CA ALA A 100 1.29 -12.82 -15.07
C ALA A 100 2.68 -12.46 -15.63
N VAL A 101 3.58 -11.89 -14.81
CA VAL A 101 4.94 -11.54 -15.25
C VAL A 101 5.80 -12.77 -15.53
N VAL A 102 5.57 -13.88 -14.81
CA VAL A 102 6.42 -15.08 -14.93
C VAL A 102 5.93 -16.05 -16.00
N PHE A 103 4.62 -16.14 -16.24
CA PHE A 103 4.02 -17.20 -17.06
C PHE A 103 3.35 -16.73 -18.36
N LEU A 104 3.17 -15.41 -18.58
CA LEU A 104 2.63 -14.85 -19.83
C LEU A 104 3.73 -14.14 -20.62
#